data_AF-A0A059CUT6-F1
#
_entry.id   AF-A0A059CUT6-F1
#
_cell.length_a   1.000
_cell.length_b   1.000
_cell.length_c   1.000
_cell.angle_alpha   90.00
_cell.angle_beta   90.00
_cell.angle_gamma   90.00
#
_symmetry.space_group_name_H-M   'P 1'
#
loop_
_entity.id
_entity.type
_entity.pdbx_description
1 polymer ?
#
loop_
_entity_poly.entity_id
_entity_poly.type
_entity_poly.pdbx_seq_one_letter_code
_entity_poly.pdbx_strand_id
1 'polypeptide(L)' 'MASNGDTGNAIFRPMTRREKMQLQKLIQNLPRDNLVRVVGILGRSNSSKTNLCDYITIDLEKEDNGTLWRLYYYV' A
#
# COMPACT_ATOMS: atom_id res chain seq x y z
N MET A 1 -10.44 -24.92 -23.68
CA MET A 1 -9.67 -23.65 -23.64
C MET A 1 -10.51 -22.61 -22.93
N ALA A 2 -10.17 -22.25 -21.70
CA ALA A 2 -10.44 -20.93 -21.10
C ALA A 2 -9.69 -20.83 -19.77
N SER A 3 -8.58 -20.11 -19.83
CA SER A 3 -7.97 -19.27 -18.80
C SER A 3 -7.59 -19.88 -17.45
N ASN A 4 -6.32 -20.30 -17.40
CA ASN A 4 -5.49 -20.26 -16.20
C ASN A 4 -5.30 -18.80 -15.75
N GLY A 5 -5.58 -18.50 -14.49
CA GLY A 5 -5.34 -17.16 -13.95
C GLY A 5 -5.72 -16.96 -12.49
N ASP A 6 -5.79 -18.01 -11.66
CA ASP A 6 -5.92 -17.84 -10.21
C ASP A 6 -4.51 -17.69 -9.62
N THR A 7 -3.90 -16.53 -9.88
CA THR A 7 -2.68 -16.14 -9.19
C THR A 7 -3.12 -15.81 -7.77
N GLY A 8 -2.96 -16.78 -6.87
CA GLY A 8 -3.39 -16.70 -5.48
C GLY A 8 -2.99 -15.38 -4.83
N ASN A 9 -3.90 -14.42 -4.86
CA ASN A 9 -3.92 -13.32 -3.93
C ASN A 9 -4.07 -13.98 -2.58
N ALA A 10 -3.01 -14.00 -1.77
CA ALA A 10 -3.11 -14.51 -0.40
C ALA A 10 -4.39 -13.94 0.21
N ILE A 11 -5.21 -14.81 0.82
CA ILE A 11 -6.60 -14.51 1.21
C ILE A 11 -6.57 -13.45 2.33
N PHE A 12 -6.35 -12.21 1.95
CA PHE A 12 -6.28 -11.08 2.86
C PHE A 12 -7.68 -10.50 2.95
N ARG A 13 -8.25 -10.55 4.15
CA ARG A 13 -9.55 -9.95 4.46
C ARG A 13 -9.53 -8.47 4.02
N PRO A 14 -10.57 -7.93 3.37
CA PRO A 14 -10.62 -6.50 3.10
C PRO A 14 -10.65 -5.68 4.39
N MET A 15 -9.84 -4.62 4.46
CA MET A 15 -9.93 -3.66 5.56
C MET A 15 -11.25 -2.92 5.52
N THR A 16 -11.87 -2.75 6.68
CA THR A 16 -13.01 -1.86 6.85
C THR A 16 -12.58 -0.41 6.67
N ARG A 17 -13.56 0.46 6.40
CA ARG A 17 -13.34 1.92 6.33
C ARG A 17 -12.66 2.48 7.59
N ARG A 18 -12.96 1.92 8.77
CA ARG A 18 -12.34 2.33 10.04
C ARG A 18 -10.87 1.94 10.10
N GLU A 19 -10.53 0.71 9.69
CA GLU A 19 -9.16 0.21 9.62
C GLU A 19 -8.34 1.01 8.60
N LYS A 20 -8.90 1.30 7.42
CA LYS A 20 -8.23 2.16 6.43
C LYS A 20 -7.99 3.58 6.95
N MET A 21 -8.94 4.16 7.68
CA MET A 21 -8.77 5.48 8.30
C MET A 21 -7.68 5.46 9.38
N GLN A 22 -7.57 4.38 10.16
CA GLN A 22 -6.49 4.21 11.13
C GLN A 22 -5.14 4.07 10.42
N LEU A 23 -5.06 3.23 9.39
CA LEU A 23 -3.87 3.07 8.57
C LEU A 23 -3.39 4.39 7.96
N GLN A 24 -4.31 5.19 7.43
CA GLN A 24 -4.02 6.52 6.91
C GLN A 24 -3.36 7.41 7.98
N LYS A 25 -3.90 7.44 9.20
CA LYS A 25 -3.33 8.21 10.31
C LYS A 25 -1.94 7.72 10.69
N LEU A 26 -1.72 6.41 10.73
CA LEU A 26 -0.41 5.84 11.05
C LEU A 26 0.62 6.25 9.99
N ILE A 27 0.28 6.12 8.70
CA ILE A 27 1.16 6.52 7.59
C ILE A 27 1.47 8.03 7.64
N GLN A 28 0.48 8.88 7.94
CA GLN A 28 0.68 10.33 8.05
C GLN A 28 1.58 10.74 9.22
N ASN A 29 1.68 9.92 10.28
CA ASN A 29 2.54 10.17 11.43
C ASN A 29 3.94 9.56 11.26
N LEU A 30 4.23 8.86 10.15
CA LEU A 30 5.55 8.31 9.93
C LEU A 30 6.60 9.41 9.69
N PRO A 31 7.81 9.23 10.22
CA PRO A 31 8.94 10.07 9.82
C PRO A 31 9.24 9.88 8.33
N ARG A 32 9.78 10.93 7.71
CA ARG A 32 10.06 10.97 6.26
C ARG A 32 10.89 9.77 5.77
N ASP A 33 11.86 9.31 6.56
CA ASP A 33 12.70 8.16 6.19
C ASP A 33 11.91 6.85 6.04
N ASN A 34 10.82 6.70 6.80
CA ASN A 34 9.95 5.52 6.73
C ASN A 34 8.98 5.57 5.55
N LEU A 35 8.72 6.75 4.98
CA LEU A 35 7.90 6.91 3.78
C LEU A 35 8.55 6.24 2.55
N VAL A 36 9.88 6.21 2.48
CA VAL A 36 10.61 5.50 1.42
C VAL A 36 10.25 4.01 1.42
N ARG A 37 10.14 3.42 2.62
CA ARG A 37 9.77 2.00 2.75
C ARG A 37 8.30 1.76 2.41
N VAL A 38 7.40 2.70 2.74
CA VAL A 38 5.98 2.67 2.30
C VAL A 38 5.88 2.61 0.77
N VAL A 39 6.65 3.43 0.04
CA VAL A 39 6.68 3.40 -1.44
C VAL A 39 7.19 2.04 -1.96
N GLY A 40 8.18 1.46 -1.28
CA GLY A 40 8.67 0.12 -1.60
C GLY A 40 7.62 -0.98 -1.40
N ILE A 41 6.83 -0.90 -0.33
CA ILE A 41 5.74 -1.85 -0.04
C ILE A 41 4.63 -1.77 -1.11
N LEU A 42 4.33 -0.56 -1.58
CA LEU A 42 3.37 -0.32 -2.67
C LEU A 42 3.86 -0.82 -4.04
N GLY A 43 5.11 -1.31 -4.15
CA GLY A 43 5.69 -1.75 -5.42
C GLY A 43 5.84 -0.64 -6.46
N ARG A 44 5.68 0.62 -6.07
CA ARG A 44 5.75 1.79 -6.97
C ARG A 44 7.17 2.17 -7.35
N SER A 45 8.17 1.41 -6.90
CA SER A 45 9.60 1.58 -7.16
C SER A 45 9.98 1.67 -8.65
N ASN A 46 9.11 1.17 -9.55
CA ASN A 46 9.36 1.15 -11.00
C ASN A 46 8.69 2.28 -11.78
N SER A 47 7.81 3.08 -11.18
CA SER A 47 7.31 4.31 -11.81
C SER A 47 8.31 5.43 -11.60
N SER A 48 9.41 5.30 -12.34
CA SER A 48 10.33 6.33 -12.80
C SER A 48 10.94 7.27 -11.76
N LYS A 49 12.22 7.55 -11.96
CA LYS A 49 13.02 8.62 -11.35
C LYS A 49 12.43 10.01 -11.66
N THR A 50 11.19 10.27 -11.29
CA THR A 50 10.47 11.51 -11.53
C THR A 50 10.00 12.01 -10.18
N ASN A 51 10.92 12.73 -9.56
CA ASN A 51 10.74 13.59 -8.41
C ASN A 51 10.63 12.84 -7.08
N LEU A 52 11.64 13.06 -6.22
CA LEU A 52 11.46 13.08 -4.78
C LEU A 52 10.37 14.13 -4.46
N CYS A 53 9.12 13.79 -4.76
CA CYS A 53 7.99 14.61 -4.39
C CYS A 53 7.90 14.53 -2.87
N ASP A 54 7.93 15.68 -2.22
CA ASP A 54 7.79 15.83 -0.77
C ASP A 54 6.48 15.20 -0.22
N TYR A 55 5.60 14.75 -1.11
CA TYR A 55 4.30 14.15 -0.83
C TYR A 55 4.09 12.84 -1.60
N ILE A 56 3.55 11.82 -0.92
CA ILE A 56 3.09 10.56 -1.52
C ILE A 56 1.57 10.54 -1.43
N THR A 57 0.90 10.29 -2.55
CA THR A 57 -0.55 10.10 -2.58
C THR A 57 -0.88 8.61 -2.72
N ILE A 58 -1.56 8.07 -1.70
CA ILE A 58 -1.98 6.66 -1.63
C ILE A 58 -3.51 6.65 -1.61
N ASP A 59 -4.11 5.92 -2.55
CA ASP A 59 -5.56 5.73 -2.61
C ASP A 59 -5.90 4.35 -2.02
N LEU A 60 -6.16 4.29 -0.70
CA LEU A 60 -6.42 3.05 0.03
C LEU A 60 -7.68 2.29 -0.44
N GLU A 61 -8.53 2.91 -1.26
CA GLU A 61 -9.69 2.23 -1.86
C GLU A 61 -9.32 1.42 -3.11
N LYS A 62 -8.21 1.77 -3.78
CA LYS A 62 -7.73 1.10 -5.00
C LYS A 62 -6.62 0.08 -4.75
N GLU A 63 -5.99 0.12 -3.58
CA GLU A 63 -4.91 -0.81 -3.24
C GLU A 63 -5.45 -2.19 -2.88
N ASP A 64 -4.66 -3.22 -3.19
CA ASP A 64 -4.96 -4.61 -2.85
C ASP A 64 -4.96 -4.84 -1.32
N ASN A 65 -5.80 -5.78 -0.86
CA ASN A 65 -5.94 -6.11 0.55
C ASN A 65 -4.60 -6.52 1.18
N GLY A 66 -3.81 -7.35 0.50
CA GLY A 66 -2.50 -7.77 0.99
C GLY A 66 -1.53 -6.61 1.14
N THR A 67 -1.55 -5.68 0.19
CA THR A 67 -0.74 -4.45 0.26
C THR A 67 -1.17 -3.58 1.45
N LEU A 68 -2.48 -3.41 1.66
CA LEU A 68 -3.02 -2.66 2.80
C LEU A 68 -2.58 -3.27 4.14
N TRP A 69 -2.70 -4.59 4.31
CA TRP A 69 -2.25 -5.26 5.55
C TRP A 69 -0.75 -5.19 5.72
N ARG A 70 0.01 -5.31 4.64
CA ARG A 70 1.48 -5.19 4.69
C ARG A 70 1.93 -3.80 5.12
N LEU A 71 1.22 -2.76 4.71
CA LEU A 71 1.41 -1.41 5.23
C LEU A 71 1.07 -1.34 6.72
N TYR A 72 -0.08 -1.88 7.14
CA TYR A 72 -0.51 -1.85 8.53
C TYR A 72 0.44 -2.55 9.50
N TYR A 73 1.05 -3.67 9.11
CA TYR A 73 2.05 -4.34 9.95
C TYR A 73 3.41 -3.66 9.96
N TYR A 74 3.68 -2.77 9.01
CA TYR A 74 4.93 -2.03 8.95
C TYR A 74 4.92 -0.76 9.81
N VAL A 75 3.76 -0.11 9.95
CA VAL A 75 3.58 1.19 10.63
C VAL A 75 3.12 1.03 12.07
#